data_AF-A0A6J8A066-F1
#
_entry.id   AF-A0A6J8A066-F1
#
_cell.length_a   1.000
_cell.length_b   1.000
_cell.length_c   1.000
_cell.angle_alpha   90.00
_cell.angle_beta   90.00
_cell.angle_gamma   90.00
#
_symmetry.space_group_name_H-M   'P 1'
#
loop_
_entity.id
_entity.type
_entity.pdbx_description
1 polymer ?
#
loop_
_entity_poly.entity_id
_entity_poly.type
_entity_poly.pdbx_seq_one_letter_code
_entity_poly.pdbx_strand_id
1 'polypeptide(L)'
;MSDRASNEKLANTLLNEWRDEMLLNFELNGDKQTVHSFHCMAHVLLGFHSYVKPELKQLETKLVEVHGPIGRDSLSAFKFWSKKELVIERVLRTTADVFGPVGDHHGVRDRWESHCSSLGIKSLIGNYKDNRFNALFETAAEVFKHKEDFLVVLDTVKNQNLKLKSVKEDLKSTIVSAMLQCFGLFYLKLTGPYWNLITCGKVAYLELYPHVIAIKSFLENCVEDPALMLNQDCHWSAEDPLQIHIVPHYDIYVASLFTLQEENRQLLFDLIKLVAANMIKCVDKQLVDFLPGGKFYSADTGNELNRTKFAHVTNLACEHHFGDLDSSQRRRPSASMHHHSSVQLLKRNRKDMMHWIQNMPSAERSTMIKDAIKGGRTLREIHMNNEKSVIAEVHDEMMQPVIPKRQERKREPEFRTRRRGRLR
;
A
#
# COMPACT_ATOMS: atom_id res chain seq x y z
N MET A 1 10.39 4.44 -9.73
CA MET A 1 10.01 3.85 -8.44
C MET A 1 10.72 2.52 -8.32
N SER A 2 11.50 2.32 -7.26
CA SER A 2 12.16 1.05 -6.93
C SER A 2 11.64 0.52 -5.59
N ASP A 3 11.80 -0.77 -5.34
CA ASP A 3 11.49 -1.37 -4.04
C ASP A 3 12.78 -1.66 -3.25
N ARG A 4 12.76 -1.46 -1.93
CA ARG A 4 13.81 -1.95 -1.00
C ARG A 4 13.58 -3.41 -0.60
N ALA A 5 12.46 -4.01 -1.00
CA ALA A 5 12.20 -5.42 -0.77
C ALA A 5 13.28 -6.31 -1.39
N SER A 6 13.64 -7.38 -0.67
CA SER A 6 14.77 -8.24 -1.01
C SER A 6 14.62 -8.94 -2.37
N ASN A 7 13.39 -9.17 -2.82
CA ASN A 7 13.04 -9.80 -4.09
C ASN A 7 13.31 -8.90 -5.32
N GLU A 8 13.33 -7.58 -5.16
CA GLU A 8 13.51 -6.65 -6.28
C GLU A 8 14.98 -6.24 -6.51
N LYS A 9 15.92 -6.79 -5.74
CA LYS A 9 17.34 -6.45 -5.85
C LYS A 9 17.90 -6.70 -7.25
N LEU A 10 17.58 -7.83 -7.87
CA LEU A 10 18.05 -8.15 -9.22
C LEU A 10 17.42 -7.24 -10.27
N ALA A 11 16.11 -6.97 -10.17
CA ALA A 11 15.42 -6.05 -11.06
C ALA A 11 16.00 -4.63 -10.96
N ASN A 12 16.27 -4.16 -9.73
CA ASN A 12 16.93 -2.88 -9.49
C ASN A 12 18.34 -2.84 -10.10
N THR A 13 19.12 -3.92 -9.97
CA THR A 13 20.45 -4.00 -10.61
C THR A 13 20.36 -3.90 -12.12
N LEU A 14 19.50 -4.70 -12.76
CA LEU A 14 19.31 -4.68 -14.22
C LEU A 14 18.81 -3.32 -14.71
N LEU A 15 17.89 -2.68 -13.97
CA LEU A 15 17.42 -1.33 -14.28
C LEU A 15 18.53 -0.29 -14.17
N ASN A 16 19.38 -0.40 -13.16
CA ASN A 16 20.53 0.51 -13.01
C ASN A 16 21.55 0.30 -14.14
N GLU A 17 21.84 -0.95 -14.51
CA GLU A 17 22.75 -1.28 -15.62
C GLU A 17 22.24 -0.74 -16.96
N TRP A 18 20.98 -1.05 -17.30
CA TRP A 18 20.33 -0.52 -18.50
C TRP A 18 20.30 1.02 -18.49
N ARG A 19 19.99 1.64 -17.34
CA ARG A 19 20.00 3.09 -17.20
C ARG A 19 21.39 3.65 -17.46
N ASP A 20 22.41 3.09 -16.83
CA ASP A 20 23.78 3.56 -16.98
C ASP A 20 24.24 3.41 -18.44
N GLU A 21 23.77 2.37 -19.15
CA GLU A 21 23.95 2.20 -20.59
C GLU A 21 23.26 3.31 -21.41
N MET A 22 21.99 3.63 -21.12
CA MET A 22 21.25 4.67 -21.85
C MET A 22 21.79 6.08 -21.60
N LEU A 23 22.31 6.34 -20.39
CA LEU A 23 22.82 7.66 -19.99
C LEU A 23 24.28 7.90 -20.39
N LEU A 24 25.03 6.86 -20.81
CA LEU A 24 26.41 7.00 -21.28
C LEU A 24 26.58 8.03 -22.40
N ASN A 25 25.53 8.28 -23.19
CA ASN A 25 25.56 9.22 -24.31
C ASN A 25 24.74 10.49 -24.07
N PHE A 26 24.23 10.72 -22.85
CA PHE A 26 23.32 11.82 -22.53
C PHE A 26 23.97 12.78 -21.52
N GLU A 27 24.73 13.74 -22.06
CA GLU A 27 25.23 14.90 -21.30
C GLU A 27 24.33 16.10 -21.59
N LEU A 28 23.81 16.73 -20.53
CA LEU A 28 23.11 18.00 -20.63
C LEU A 28 23.95 19.04 -19.89
N ASN A 29 24.45 20.05 -20.60
CA ASN A 29 25.30 21.11 -20.05
C ASN A 29 26.61 20.63 -19.38
N GLY A 30 27.18 19.49 -19.83
CA GLY A 30 28.42 18.94 -19.27
C GLY A 30 28.25 18.17 -17.96
N ASP A 31 27.02 18.07 -17.44
CA ASP A 31 26.72 17.26 -16.26
C ASP A 31 26.11 15.92 -16.66
N LYS A 32 26.69 14.86 -16.09
CA LYS A 32 26.15 13.50 -16.20
C LYS A 32 24.78 13.48 -15.53
N GLN A 33 23.74 13.14 -16.29
CA GLN A 33 22.39 13.06 -15.73
C GLN A 33 22.30 11.92 -14.71
N THR A 34 21.70 12.21 -13.55
CA THR A 34 21.42 11.23 -12.49
C THR A 34 19.93 10.93 -12.47
N VAL A 35 19.57 9.65 -12.27
CA VAL A 35 18.18 9.25 -12.02
C VAL A 35 18.02 8.93 -10.55
N HIS A 36 17.08 9.62 -9.91
CA HIS A 36 16.75 9.40 -8.52
C HIS A 36 15.74 8.25 -8.43
N SER A 37 16.14 7.17 -7.76
CA SER A 37 15.25 6.05 -7.48
C SER A 37 14.45 6.32 -6.22
N PHE A 38 13.18 6.69 -6.38
CA PHE A 38 12.24 6.83 -5.27
C PHE A 38 11.61 5.50 -4.89
N HIS A 39 11.41 5.31 -3.60
CA HIS A 39 10.82 4.11 -3.03
C HIS A 39 9.31 4.26 -2.86
N CYS A 40 8.56 3.16 -3.01
CA CYS A 40 7.13 3.18 -2.74
C CYS A 40 6.87 3.41 -1.25
N MET A 41 6.25 4.53 -0.91
CA MET A 41 5.96 4.88 0.49
C MET A 41 4.85 4.01 1.10
N ALA A 42 4.02 3.34 0.30
CA ALA A 42 3.03 2.41 0.83
C ALA A 42 3.67 1.21 1.57
N HIS A 43 4.90 0.81 1.20
CA HIS A 43 5.60 -0.32 1.85
C HIS A 43 5.91 -0.07 3.33
N VAL A 44 5.96 1.18 3.77
CA VAL A 44 6.15 1.51 5.20
C VAL A 44 5.03 0.95 6.05
N LEU A 45 3.79 0.91 5.55
CA LEU A 45 2.66 0.35 6.27
C LEU A 45 2.80 -1.17 6.49
N LEU A 46 3.29 -1.91 5.49
CA LEU A 46 3.67 -3.32 5.65
C LEU A 46 4.87 -3.48 6.59
N GLY A 47 5.80 -2.52 6.52
CA GLY A 47 6.94 -2.41 7.40
C GLY A 47 6.51 -2.34 8.86
N PHE A 48 5.60 -1.45 9.21
CA PHE A 48 5.09 -1.31 10.57
C PHE A 48 4.63 -2.63 11.16
N HIS A 49 3.76 -3.35 10.45
CA HIS A 49 3.33 -4.67 10.89
C HIS A 49 4.49 -5.68 10.96
N SER A 50 5.37 -5.71 9.97
CA SER A 50 6.50 -6.66 9.93
C SER A 50 7.48 -6.48 11.09
N TYR A 51 7.70 -5.25 11.56
CA TYR A 51 8.57 -4.96 12.71
C TYR A 51 7.87 -5.22 14.04
N VAL A 52 6.55 -5.02 14.12
CA VAL A 52 5.76 -5.29 15.34
C VAL A 52 5.57 -6.79 15.57
N LYS A 53 5.40 -7.57 14.50
CA LYS A 53 5.02 -8.99 14.56
C LYS A 53 5.90 -9.87 15.46
N PRO A 54 7.25 -9.83 15.40
CA PRO A 54 8.09 -10.67 16.26
C PRO A 54 7.92 -10.37 17.75
N GLU A 55 7.85 -9.08 18.12
CA GLU A 55 7.69 -8.67 19.52
C GLU A 55 6.28 -8.96 20.02
N LEU A 56 5.26 -8.77 19.18
CA LEU A 56 3.90 -9.13 19.51
C LEU A 56 3.76 -10.65 19.75
N LYS A 57 4.49 -11.49 19.00
CA LYS A 57 4.51 -12.93 19.22
C LYS A 57 5.13 -13.33 20.56
N GLN A 58 6.16 -12.60 21.00
CA GLN A 58 6.75 -12.80 22.32
C GLN A 58 5.77 -12.37 23.42
N LEU A 59 5.09 -11.24 23.25
CA LEU A 59 4.06 -10.80 24.19
C LEU A 59 2.89 -11.80 24.27
N GLU A 60 2.40 -12.30 23.14
CA GLU A 60 1.37 -13.35 23.10
C GLU A 60 1.77 -14.58 23.91
N THR A 61 3.03 -15.02 23.79
CA THR A 61 3.56 -16.15 24.57
C THR A 61 3.47 -15.88 26.07
N LYS A 62 3.91 -14.70 26.51
CA LYS A 62 3.82 -14.28 27.93
C LYS A 62 2.38 -14.19 28.43
N LEU A 63 1.48 -13.63 27.62
CA LEU A 63 0.06 -13.54 27.96
C LEU A 63 -0.57 -14.92 28.11
N VAL A 64 -0.19 -15.89 27.26
CA VAL A 64 -0.65 -17.27 27.37
C VAL A 64 -0.14 -17.95 28.64
N GLU A 65 1.10 -17.68 29.06
CA GLU A 65 1.67 -18.21 30.31
C GLU A 65 0.92 -17.68 31.55
N VAL A 66 0.51 -16.40 31.53
CA VAL A 66 -0.14 -15.75 32.67
C VAL A 66 -1.65 -16.02 32.72
N HIS A 67 -2.33 -15.95 31.57
CA HIS A 67 -3.80 -15.96 31.50
C HIS A 67 -4.38 -17.23 30.87
N GLY A 68 -3.53 -18.13 30.39
CA GLY A 68 -3.96 -19.28 29.60
C GLY A 68 -4.26 -18.92 28.13
N PRO A 69 -4.83 -19.86 27.37
CA PRO A 69 -5.04 -19.66 25.94
C PRO A 69 -5.96 -18.48 25.59
N ILE A 70 -5.60 -17.70 24.56
CA ILE A 70 -6.27 -16.46 24.19
C ILE A 70 -7.40 -16.71 23.18
N GLY A 71 -8.60 -16.17 23.47
CA GLY A 71 -9.75 -16.20 22.57
C GLY A 71 -10.17 -17.62 22.23
N ARG A 72 -10.30 -17.93 20.93
CA ARG A 72 -10.71 -19.26 20.46
C ARG A 72 -9.81 -20.40 20.94
N ASP A 73 -8.55 -20.11 21.25
CA ASP A 73 -7.57 -21.15 21.58
C ASP A 73 -7.84 -21.75 22.98
N SER A 74 -8.74 -21.14 23.76
CA SER A 74 -9.30 -21.71 24.99
C SER A 74 -10.17 -22.94 24.74
N LEU A 75 -10.73 -23.09 23.54
CA LEU A 75 -11.56 -24.22 23.16
C LEU A 75 -10.69 -25.40 22.72
N SER A 76 -11.02 -26.59 23.24
CA SER A 76 -10.32 -27.84 22.91
C SER A 76 -10.32 -28.15 21.40
N ALA A 77 -11.37 -27.73 20.70
CA ALA A 77 -11.50 -27.86 19.25
C ALA A 77 -10.45 -27.09 18.45
N PHE A 78 -9.68 -26.16 19.02
CA PHE A 78 -8.69 -25.36 18.28
C PHE A 78 -7.22 -25.67 18.64
N LYS A 79 -6.96 -26.67 19.49
CA LYS A 79 -5.61 -27.01 19.98
C LYS A 79 -4.56 -27.21 18.88
N PHE A 80 -4.94 -27.74 17.72
CA PHE A 80 -4.03 -27.98 16.59
C PHE A 80 -3.79 -26.76 15.69
N TRP A 81 -4.60 -25.71 15.83
CA TRP A 81 -4.56 -24.51 14.99
C TRP A 81 -3.91 -23.29 15.67
N SER A 82 -3.62 -23.36 16.98
CA SER A 82 -3.14 -22.22 17.78
C SER A 82 -1.71 -21.75 17.47
N LYS A 83 -0.88 -22.58 16.82
CA LYS A 83 0.57 -22.30 16.68
C LYS A 83 1.01 -21.54 15.41
N LYS A 84 0.11 -21.24 14.47
CA LYS A 84 0.51 -20.84 13.09
C LYS A 84 0.50 -19.35 12.78
N GLU A 85 -0.22 -18.53 13.54
CA GLU A 85 -0.53 -17.13 13.19
C GLU A 85 -0.52 -16.24 14.45
N LEU A 86 -0.42 -14.92 14.31
CA LEU A 86 -0.73 -13.99 15.42
C LEU A 86 -2.23 -14.03 15.72
N VAL A 87 -2.59 -13.83 16.98
CA VAL A 87 -3.99 -13.74 17.41
C VAL A 87 -4.70 -12.61 16.64
N ILE A 88 -4.10 -11.42 16.59
CA ILE A 88 -4.72 -10.27 15.93
C ILE A 88 -4.93 -10.51 14.41
N GLU A 89 -3.93 -11.00 13.69
CA GLU A 89 -4.04 -11.33 12.25
C GLU A 89 -5.19 -12.29 11.98
N ARG A 90 -5.26 -13.34 12.80
CA ARG A 90 -6.33 -14.33 12.73
C ARG A 90 -7.69 -13.69 12.92
N VAL A 91 -7.88 -12.96 14.01
CA VAL A 91 -9.20 -12.42 14.41
C VAL A 91 -9.75 -11.50 13.34
N LEU A 92 -8.90 -10.62 12.81
CA LEU A 92 -9.29 -9.69 11.76
C LEU A 92 -9.70 -10.43 10.48
N ARG A 93 -8.88 -11.39 10.05
CA ARG A 93 -9.15 -12.20 8.86
C ARG A 93 -10.43 -13.03 8.99
N THR A 94 -10.62 -13.74 10.10
CA THR A 94 -11.80 -14.60 10.28
C THR A 94 -13.07 -13.79 10.47
N THR A 95 -13.00 -12.65 11.15
CA THR A 95 -14.16 -11.76 11.33
C THR A 95 -14.55 -11.11 10.01
N ALA A 96 -13.59 -10.59 9.25
CA ALA A 96 -13.85 -10.03 7.92
C ALA A 96 -14.39 -11.08 6.95
N ASP A 97 -13.90 -12.32 6.96
CA ASP A 97 -14.45 -13.40 6.12
C ASP A 97 -15.92 -13.76 6.47
N VAL A 98 -16.33 -13.60 7.73
CA VAL A 98 -17.68 -13.92 8.21
C VAL A 98 -18.63 -12.75 7.96
N PHE A 99 -18.20 -11.53 8.29
CA PHE A 99 -19.06 -10.36 8.32
C PHE A 99 -18.82 -9.37 7.19
N GLY A 100 -17.67 -9.38 6.52
CA GLY A 100 -17.32 -8.46 5.44
C GLY A 100 -18.17 -8.67 4.17
N PRO A 101 -18.07 -7.76 3.18
CA PRO A 101 -18.85 -7.82 1.94
C PRO A 101 -18.40 -8.94 1.00
N VAL A 102 -17.19 -9.47 1.21
CA VAL A 102 -16.62 -10.58 0.44
C VAL A 102 -16.11 -11.61 1.44
N GLY A 103 -16.50 -12.87 1.29
CA GLY A 103 -16.09 -13.93 2.20
C GLY A 103 -16.94 -15.18 2.06
N ASP A 104 -16.67 -16.16 2.93
CA ASP A 104 -17.49 -17.38 2.98
C ASP A 104 -18.86 -17.09 3.62
N HIS A 105 -18.94 -16.04 4.44
CA HIS A 105 -20.09 -15.51 5.19
C HIS A 105 -20.79 -16.48 6.15
N HIS A 106 -20.77 -17.79 5.87
CA HIS A 106 -21.41 -18.87 6.59
C HIS A 106 -22.87 -18.59 6.96
N GLY A 107 -23.60 -17.90 6.06
CA GLY A 107 -25.00 -17.52 6.27
C GLY A 107 -25.23 -16.41 7.30
N VAL A 108 -24.19 -15.65 7.66
CA VAL A 108 -24.25 -14.59 8.69
C VAL A 108 -24.38 -13.20 8.08
N ARG A 109 -23.88 -12.95 6.86
CA ARG A 109 -23.86 -11.60 6.28
C ARG A 109 -25.24 -10.95 6.19
N ASP A 110 -26.26 -11.66 5.70
CA ASP A 110 -27.62 -11.10 5.59
C ASP A 110 -28.20 -10.75 6.97
N ARG A 111 -27.88 -11.55 7.99
CA ARG A 111 -28.30 -11.28 9.38
C ARG A 111 -27.58 -10.05 9.93
N TRP A 112 -26.31 -9.89 9.59
CA TRP A 112 -25.53 -8.72 9.95
C TRP A 112 -26.06 -7.44 9.32
N GLU A 113 -26.37 -7.46 8.02
CA GLU A 113 -26.95 -6.30 7.32
C GLU A 113 -28.35 -5.97 7.82
N SER A 114 -29.16 -6.98 8.14
CA SER A 114 -30.47 -6.82 8.78
C SER A 114 -30.36 -6.19 10.17
N HIS A 115 -29.43 -6.66 11.00
CA HIS A 115 -29.14 -6.08 12.33
C HIS A 115 -28.65 -4.63 12.23
N CYS A 116 -27.77 -4.33 11.27
CA CYS A 116 -27.35 -2.96 11.01
C CYS A 116 -28.54 -2.06 10.65
N SER A 117 -29.39 -2.54 9.74
CA SER A 117 -30.54 -1.79 9.25
C SER A 117 -31.57 -1.54 10.35
N SER A 118 -31.81 -2.51 11.25
CA SER A 118 -32.77 -2.36 12.36
C SER A 118 -32.31 -1.37 13.42
N LEU A 119 -30.99 -1.22 13.62
CA LEU A 119 -30.39 -0.25 14.53
C LEU A 119 -30.07 1.11 13.87
N GLY A 120 -30.29 1.24 12.55
CA GLY A 120 -29.92 2.45 11.81
C GLY A 120 -28.41 2.70 11.74
N ILE A 121 -27.59 1.66 11.90
CA ILE A 121 -26.13 1.75 11.81
C ILE A 121 -25.62 1.26 10.45
N LYS A 122 -24.46 1.73 10.03
CA LYS A 122 -23.79 1.26 8.81
C LYS A 122 -22.86 0.10 9.13
N SER A 123 -22.86 -0.93 8.28
CA SER A 123 -21.80 -1.95 8.26
C SER A 123 -20.48 -1.32 7.80
N LEU A 124 -19.53 -1.16 8.71
CA LEU A 124 -18.23 -0.59 8.41
C LEU A 124 -17.21 -1.63 7.97
N ILE A 125 -17.40 -2.90 8.34
CA ILE A 125 -16.40 -3.94 8.08
C ILE A 125 -16.17 -4.19 6.59
N GLY A 126 -14.92 -4.02 6.17
CA GLY A 126 -14.47 -4.13 4.80
C GLY A 126 -13.97 -5.52 4.41
N ASN A 127 -13.32 -5.60 3.25
CA ASN A 127 -12.63 -6.80 2.79
C ASN A 127 -11.16 -6.74 3.22
N TYR A 128 -10.75 -7.67 4.09
CA TYR A 128 -9.37 -7.78 4.57
C TYR A 128 -8.33 -7.98 3.45
N LYS A 129 -8.75 -8.50 2.27
CA LYS A 129 -7.82 -8.83 1.16
C LYS A 129 -7.55 -7.67 0.19
N ASP A 130 -8.40 -6.64 0.16
CA ASP A 130 -8.39 -5.62 -0.92
C ASP A 130 -7.40 -4.46 -0.65
N ASN A 131 -7.21 -4.02 0.60
CA ASN A 131 -6.24 -2.98 0.96
C ASN A 131 -5.04 -3.54 1.74
N ARG A 132 -4.17 -4.30 1.08
CA ARG A 132 -3.09 -5.07 1.74
C ARG A 132 -2.16 -4.25 2.62
N PHE A 133 -2.00 -2.95 2.35
CA PHE A 133 -1.08 -2.09 3.08
C PHE A 133 -1.62 -1.69 4.46
N ASN A 134 -2.89 -1.30 4.55
CA ASN A 134 -3.48 -0.76 5.78
C ASN A 134 -4.58 -1.62 6.40
N ALA A 135 -5.01 -2.70 5.71
CA ALA A 135 -6.17 -3.51 6.13
C ALA A 135 -6.07 -4.02 7.57
N LEU A 136 -4.88 -4.36 8.06
CA LEU A 136 -4.71 -4.84 9.44
C LEU A 136 -5.20 -3.80 10.46
N PHE A 137 -4.77 -2.55 10.32
CA PHE A 137 -5.11 -1.49 11.28
C PHE A 137 -6.56 -1.03 11.09
N GLU A 138 -6.98 -0.84 9.84
CA GLU A 138 -8.35 -0.43 9.49
C GLU A 138 -9.39 -1.46 9.96
N THR A 139 -9.18 -2.74 9.65
CA THR A 139 -10.08 -3.82 10.08
C THR A 139 -10.12 -3.92 11.61
N ALA A 140 -9.04 -3.57 12.32
CA ALA A 140 -9.05 -3.59 13.78
C ALA A 140 -10.00 -2.53 14.35
N ALA A 141 -10.01 -1.32 13.78
CA ALA A 141 -10.97 -0.28 14.15
C ALA A 141 -12.42 -0.71 13.86
N GLU A 142 -12.66 -1.29 12.68
CA GLU A 142 -13.97 -1.80 12.25
C GLU A 142 -14.49 -2.91 13.18
N VAL A 143 -13.65 -3.90 13.48
CA VAL A 143 -14.00 -5.03 14.33
C VAL A 143 -14.23 -4.60 15.77
N PHE A 144 -13.38 -3.70 16.30
CA PHE A 144 -13.58 -3.16 17.64
C PHE A 144 -14.92 -2.42 17.75
N LYS A 145 -15.24 -1.56 16.76
CA LYS A 145 -16.47 -0.75 16.76
C LYS A 145 -17.75 -1.59 16.75
N HIS A 146 -17.74 -2.73 16.06
CA HIS A 146 -18.91 -3.60 15.88
C HIS A 146 -18.89 -4.86 16.76
N LYS A 147 -17.91 -5.01 17.65
CA LYS A 147 -17.70 -6.24 18.43
C LYS A 147 -18.99 -6.76 19.10
N GLU A 148 -19.67 -5.89 19.84
CA GLU A 148 -20.89 -6.27 20.56
C GLU A 148 -22.04 -6.63 19.61
N ASP A 149 -22.19 -5.87 18.51
CA ASP A 149 -23.20 -6.17 17.50
C ASP A 149 -22.94 -7.51 16.80
N PHE A 150 -21.68 -7.82 16.50
CA PHE A 150 -21.28 -9.11 15.93
C PHE A 150 -21.61 -10.27 16.86
N LEU A 151 -21.40 -10.12 18.17
CA LEU A 151 -21.74 -11.13 19.16
C LEU A 151 -23.26 -11.40 19.18
N VAL A 152 -24.07 -10.34 19.16
CA VAL A 152 -25.54 -10.45 19.07
C VAL A 152 -25.96 -11.24 17.83
N VAL A 153 -25.39 -10.92 16.67
CA VAL A 153 -25.71 -11.62 15.43
C VAL A 153 -25.27 -13.09 15.47
N LEU A 154 -24.09 -13.39 16.02
CA LEU A 154 -23.61 -14.77 16.15
C LEU A 154 -24.53 -15.60 17.05
N ASP A 155 -25.08 -15.02 18.11
CA ASP A 155 -26.01 -15.70 19.03
C ASP A 155 -27.34 -16.10 18.37
N THR A 156 -27.71 -15.48 17.25
CA THR A 156 -28.89 -15.90 16.47
C THR A 156 -28.70 -17.24 15.73
N VAL A 157 -27.45 -17.70 15.58
CA VAL A 157 -27.12 -18.90 14.80
C VAL A 157 -27.15 -20.13 15.71
N LYS A 158 -28.21 -20.96 15.59
CA LYS A 158 -28.39 -22.16 16.44
C LYS A 158 -27.28 -23.20 16.29
N ASN A 159 -26.86 -23.50 15.06
CA ASN A 159 -25.85 -24.53 14.75
C ASN A 159 -24.57 -23.89 14.20
N GLN A 160 -23.80 -23.27 15.08
CA GLN A 160 -22.54 -22.61 14.68
C GLN A 160 -21.49 -23.62 14.22
N ASN A 161 -20.92 -23.39 13.04
CA ASN A 161 -19.71 -24.10 12.59
C ASN A 161 -18.47 -23.63 13.37
N LEU A 162 -17.34 -24.31 13.17
CA LEU A 162 -16.09 -23.97 13.88
C LEU A 162 -15.60 -22.54 13.59
N LYS A 163 -15.76 -21.99 12.38
CA LYS A 163 -15.34 -20.62 12.10
C LYS A 163 -16.16 -19.60 12.89
N LEU A 164 -17.47 -19.79 12.97
CA LEU A 164 -18.36 -18.93 13.77
C LEU A 164 -18.06 -19.02 15.27
N LYS A 165 -17.81 -20.23 15.79
CA LYS A 165 -17.36 -20.43 17.18
C LYS A 165 -16.02 -19.76 17.44
N SER A 166 -15.08 -19.87 16.49
CA SER A 166 -13.77 -19.20 16.56
C SER A 166 -13.93 -17.69 16.69
N VAL A 167 -14.70 -17.05 15.79
CA VAL A 167 -14.92 -15.60 15.83
C VAL A 167 -15.59 -15.20 17.14
N LYS A 168 -16.63 -15.93 17.56
CA LYS A 168 -17.35 -15.64 18.81
C LYS A 168 -16.43 -15.62 20.03
N GLU A 169 -15.61 -16.66 20.21
CA GLU A 169 -14.71 -16.73 21.38
C GLU A 169 -13.55 -15.74 21.30
N ASP A 170 -13.06 -15.43 20.09
CA ASP A 170 -12.07 -14.37 19.91
C ASP A 170 -12.66 -12.99 20.30
N LEU A 171 -13.87 -12.65 19.84
CA LEU A 171 -14.52 -11.38 20.15
C LEU A 171 -14.90 -11.24 21.64
N LYS A 172 -15.16 -12.34 22.34
CA LYS A 172 -15.42 -12.32 23.80
C LYS A 172 -14.16 -12.05 24.64
N SER A 173 -12.97 -12.26 24.10
CA SER A 173 -11.73 -12.10 24.85
C SER A 173 -11.41 -10.62 25.12
N THR A 174 -11.16 -10.28 26.38
CA THR A 174 -10.70 -8.95 26.81
C THR A 174 -9.30 -8.62 26.27
N ILE A 175 -8.40 -9.61 26.28
CA ILE A 175 -7.05 -9.50 25.66
C ILE A 175 -7.15 -9.16 24.17
N VAL A 176 -8.00 -9.89 23.43
CA VAL A 176 -8.24 -9.59 22.00
C VAL A 176 -8.83 -8.19 21.82
N SER A 177 -9.73 -7.78 22.72
CA SER A 177 -10.32 -6.43 22.68
C SER A 177 -9.28 -5.33 22.87
N ALA A 178 -8.33 -5.50 23.81
CA ALA A 178 -7.22 -4.57 24.00
C ALA A 178 -6.30 -4.50 22.77
N MET A 179 -6.03 -5.65 22.13
CA MET A 179 -5.27 -5.70 20.87
C MET A 179 -6.01 -4.98 19.73
N LEU A 180 -7.30 -5.23 19.56
CA LEU A 180 -8.14 -4.56 18.56
C LEU A 180 -8.16 -3.05 18.78
N GLN A 181 -8.35 -2.60 20.02
CA GLN A 181 -8.33 -1.19 20.38
C GLN A 181 -6.98 -0.54 20.05
N CYS A 182 -5.87 -1.18 20.44
CA CYS A 182 -4.53 -0.68 20.14
C CYS A 182 -4.33 -0.46 18.63
N PHE A 183 -4.59 -1.49 17.81
CA PHE A 183 -4.40 -1.39 16.36
C PHE A 183 -5.38 -0.41 15.70
N GLY A 184 -6.62 -0.31 16.21
CA GLY A 184 -7.58 0.70 15.77
C GLY A 184 -7.14 2.13 16.10
N LEU A 185 -6.52 2.36 17.27
CA LEU A 185 -5.95 3.66 17.61
C LEU A 185 -4.80 4.02 16.66
N PHE A 186 -3.93 3.07 16.32
CA PHE A 186 -2.89 3.29 15.31
C PHE A 186 -3.45 3.55 13.91
N TYR A 187 -4.60 2.97 13.55
CA TYR A 187 -5.29 3.34 12.32
C TYR A 187 -5.68 4.81 12.30
N LEU A 188 -6.39 5.26 13.34
CA LEU A 188 -6.89 6.63 13.43
C LEU A 188 -5.78 7.66 13.50
N LYS A 189 -4.73 7.39 14.27
CA LYS A 189 -3.71 8.37 14.61
C LYS A 189 -2.49 8.32 13.71
N LEU A 190 -2.21 7.20 13.05
CA LEU A 190 -0.97 7.01 12.31
C LEU A 190 -1.18 6.46 10.90
N THR A 191 -1.65 5.23 10.76
CA THR A 191 -1.55 4.52 9.49
C THR A 191 -2.59 4.99 8.48
N GLY A 192 -3.81 5.35 8.91
CA GLY A 192 -4.81 6.00 8.07
C GLY A 192 -4.38 7.40 7.61
N PRO A 193 -3.96 8.30 8.51
CA PRO A 193 -3.44 9.60 8.12
C PRO A 193 -2.20 9.52 7.22
N TYR A 194 -1.31 8.56 7.46
CA TYR A 194 -0.16 8.30 6.59
C TYR A 194 -0.60 7.83 5.20
N TRP A 195 -1.61 6.95 5.13
CA TRP A 195 -2.20 6.55 3.86
C TRP A 195 -2.76 7.75 3.09
N ASN A 196 -3.47 8.66 3.78
CA ASN A 196 -3.97 9.90 3.18
C ASN A 196 -2.82 10.77 2.66
N LEU A 197 -1.74 10.96 3.45
CA LEU A 197 -0.56 11.72 3.04
C LEU A 197 0.00 11.21 1.70
N ILE A 198 0.26 9.91 1.59
CA ILE A 198 0.95 9.34 0.44
C ILE A 198 0.05 9.13 -0.79
N THR A 199 -1.28 9.22 -0.62
CA THR A 199 -2.26 9.02 -1.71
C THR A 199 -2.98 10.30 -2.13
N CYS A 200 -2.91 11.38 -1.35
CA CYS A 200 -3.62 12.64 -1.67
C CYS A 200 -3.14 13.32 -2.95
N GLY A 201 -1.92 13.00 -3.41
CA GLY A 201 -1.32 13.57 -4.62
C GLY A 201 -0.94 15.06 -4.51
N LYS A 202 -0.95 15.62 -3.29
CA LYS A 202 -0.66 17.04 -3.02
C LYS A 202 0.72 17.30 -2.40
N VAL A 203 1.37 16.26 -1.88
CA VAL A 203 2.71 16.37 -1.26
C VAL A 203 3.72 15.71 -2.19
N ALA A 204 4.75 16.47 -2.60
CA ALA A 204 5.81 15.91 -3.43
C ALA A 204 6.67 14.93 -2.61
N TYR A 205 7.30 13.98 -3.29
CA TYR A 205 8.11 12.95 -2.64
C TYR A 205 9.21 13.53 -1.73
N LEU A 206 9.91 14.57 -2.20
CA LEU A 206 10.97 15.24 -1.45
C LEU A 206 10.44 16.12 -0.30
N GLU A 207 9.14 16.41 -0.27
CA GLU A 207 8.48 17.20 0.79
C GLU A 207 7.91 16.31 1.90
N LEU A 208 8.19 15.00 1.88
CA LEU A 208 7.74 14.09 2.93
C LEU A 208 8.52 14.22 4.23
N TYR A 209 9.72 14.81 4.22
CA TYR A 209 10.59 14.88 5.40
C TYR A 209 9.96 15.49 6.66
N PRO A 210 9.24 16.64 6.62
CA PRO A 210 8.62 17.19 7.84
C PRO A 210 7.59 16.23 8.42
N HIS A 211 6.82 15.54 7.58
CA HIS A 211 5.81 14.57 8.01
C HIS A 211 6.47 13.32 8.63
N VAL A 212 7.57 12.83 8.05
CA VAL A 212 8.31 11.69 8.61
C VAL A 212 8.87 12.02 9.99
N ILE A 213 9.42 13.23 10.17
CA ILE A 213 9.92 13.70 11.47
C ILE A 213 8.76 13.77 12.48
N ALA A 214 7.63 14.37 12.11
CA ALA A 214 6.46 14.47 12.97
C ALA A 214 5.92 13.09 13.38
N ILE A 215 5.87 12.13 12.44
CA ILE A 215 5.49 10.73 12.72
C ILE A 215 6.44 10.10 13.74
N LYS A 216 7.76 10.26 13.53
CA LYS A 216 8.76 9.68 14.45
C LYS A 216 8.60 10.27 15.86
N SER A 217 8.52 11.60 15.98
CA SER A 217 8.35 12.26 17.27
C SER A 217 7.04 11.88 17.96
N PHE A 218 5.95 11.72 17.21
CA PHE A 218 4.69 11.23 17.77
C PHE A 218 4.82 9.81 18.33
N LEU A 219 5.48 8.90 17.60
CA LEU A 219 5.73 7.55 18.07
C LEU A 219 6.61 7.52 19.32
N GLU A 220 7.66 8.34 19.38
CA GLU A 220 8.53 8.49 20.56
C GLU A 220 7.71 8.95 21.76
N ASN A 221 6.85 9.95 21.59
CA ASN A 221 5.96 10.42 22.64
C ASN A 221 4.98 9.33 23.10
N CYS A 222 4.47 8.48 22.21
CA CYS A 222 3.59 7.36 22.58
C CYS A 222 4.33 6.24 23.35
N VAL A 223 5.65 6.10 23.19
CA VAL A 223 6.46 5.18 24.00
C VAL A 223 6.58 5.70 25.44
N GLU A 224 6.81 6.99 25.60
CA GLU A 224 6.93 7.64 26.90
C GLU A 224 5.56 7.72 27.61
N ASP A 225 4.55 8.25 26.90
CA ASP A 225 3.18 8.44 27.38
C ASP A 225 2.15 7.79 26.42
N PRO A 226 1.77 6.51 26.63
CA PRO A 226 0.79 5.84 25.80
C PRO A 226 -0.62 6.41 25.93
N ALA A 227 -0.92 7.20 26.97
CA ALA A 227 -2.23 7.83 27.12
C ALA A 227 -2.51 8.87 26.02
N LEU A 228 -1.46 9.40 25.37
CA LEU A 228 -1.58 10.31 24.23
C LEU A 228 -2.41 9.73 23.08
N MET A 229 -2.39 8.40 22.89
CA MET A 229 -3.20 7.74 21.86
C MET A 229 -4.71 7.89 22.08
N LEU A 230 -5.13 8.10 23.34
CA LEU A 230 -6.53 8.32 23.73
C LEU A 230 -6.93 9.80 23.75
N ASN A 231 -6.00 10.72 23.49
CA ASN A 231 -6.30 12.14 23.42
C ASN A 231 -6.74 12.51 21.99
N GLN A 232 -7.96 13.04 21.82
CA GLN A 232 -8.52 13.37 20.50
C GLN A 232 -7.69 14.42 19.76
N ASP A 233 -7.15 15.39 20.48
CA ASP A 233 -6.42 16.52 19.93
C ASP A 233 -4.93 16.20 19.66
N CYS A 234 -4.42 15.11 20.22
CA CYS A 234 -3.02 14.72 20.02
C CYS A 234 -2.85 13.97 18.69
N HIS A 235 -2.35 14.63 17.65
CA HIS A 235 -2.12 14.00 16.35
C HIS A 235 -0.87 14.57 15.68
N TRP A 236 -0.04 13.72 15.06
CA TRP A 236 1.15 14.16 14.32
C TRP A 236 0.88 15.07 13.11
N SER A 237 -0.38 15.17 12.68
CA SER A 237 -0.84 15.94 11.53
C SER A 237 -2.06 16.81 11.87
N ALA A 238 -2.23 17.15 13.15
CA ALA A 238 -3.31 18.04 13.61
C ALA A 238 -3.26 19.41 12.90
N GLU A 239 -2.05 19.95 12.73
CA GLU A 239 -1.82 21.26 12.12
C GLU A 239 -1.64 21.17 10.58
N ASP A 240 -1.80 19.99 10.00
CA ASP A 240 -1.58 19.79 8.57
C ASP A 240 -2.70 20.47 7.75
N PRO A 241 -2.35 21.39 6.83
CA PRO A 241 -3.34 22.17 6.07
C PRO A 241 -4.18 21.30 5.11
N LEU A 242 -3.73 20.09 4.80
CA LEU A 242 -4.45 19.15 3.94
C LEU A 242 -5.47 18.30 4.71
N GLN A 243 -5.56 18.47 6.04
CA GLN A 243 -6.48 17.73 6.91
C GLN A 243 -6.35 16.20 6.76
N ILE A 244 -5.11 15.71 6.55
CA ILE A 244 -4.85 14.28 6.34
C ILE A 244 -5.26 13.38 7.52
N HIS A 245 -5.44 13.96 8.71
CA HIS A 245 -5.94 13.27 9.91
C HIS A 245 -7.39 12.77 9.76
N ILE A 246 -8.17 13.32 8.83
CA ILE A 246 -9.57 12.92 8.61
C ILE A 246 -9.60 11.61 7.82
N VAL A 247 -9.61 10.48 8.52
CA VAL A 247 -9.80 9.16 7.91
C VAL A 247 -11.30 8.86 7.72
N PRO A 248 -11.66 7.94 6.82
CA PRO A 248 -13.05 7.50 6.68
C PRO A 248 -13.63 7.05 8.02
N HIS A 249 -14.84 7.53 8.34
CA HIS A 249 -15.58 7.16 9.56
C HIS A 249 -14.90 7.55 10.89
N TYR A 250 -13.97 8.52 10.88
CA TYR A 250 -13.25 9.01 12.07
C TYR A 250 -14.15 9.22 13.29
N ASP A 251 -15.21 10.02 13.17
CA ASP A 251 -16.11 10.38 14.29
C ASP A 251 -16.77 9.14 14.93
N ILE A 252 -17.10 8.14 14.11
CA ILE A 252 -17.73 6.90 14.58
C ILE A 252 -16.72 6.08 15.38
N TYR A 253 -15.48 6.03 14.93
CA TYR A 253 -14.43 5.26 15.58
C TYR A 253 -13.95 5.90 16.88
N VAL A 254 -13.79 7.23 16.92
CA VAL A 254 -13.34 7.95 18.12
C VAL A 254 -14.22 7.63 19.33
N ALA A 255 -15.55 7.68 19.15
CA ALA A 255 -16.50 7.39 20.23
C ALA A 255 -16.25 6.03 20.91
N SER A 256 -15.85 5.01 20.14
CA SER A 256 -15.52 3.69 20.67
C SER A 256 -14.08 3.54 21.14
N LEU A 257 -13.10 3.89 20.29
CA LEU A 257 -11.68 3.57 20.51
C LEU A 257 -11.06 4.38 21.65
N PHE A 258 -11.62 5.55 21.97
CA PHE A 258 -11.08 6.45 22.97
C PHE A 258 -11.65 6.14 24.36
N THR A 259 -12.66 5.27 24.42
CA THR A 259 -13.22 4.78 25.68
C THR A 259 -12.29 3.74 26.27
N LEU A 260 -11.61 4.11 27.36
CA LEU A 260 -10.72 3.22 28.09
C LEU A 260 -11.51 2.29 29.01
N GLN A 261 -11.32 0.98 28.84
CA GLN A 261 -11.79 0.00 29.80
C GLN A 261 -10.70 -0.18 30.87
N GLU A 262 -10.99 0.18 32.12
CA GLU A 262 -10.01 0.16 33.22
C GLU A 262 -9.34 -1.21 33.40
N GLU A 263 -10.09 -2.30 33.22
CA GLU A 263 -9.58 -3.67 33.27
C GLU A 263 -8.52 -3.98 32.22
N ASN A 264 -8.53 -3.27 31.08
CA ASN A 264 -7.60 -3.45 29.97
C ASN A 264 -6.54 -2.35 29.90
N ARG A 265 -6.57 -1.35 30.80
CA ARG A 265 -5.71 -0.16 30.75
C ARG A 265 -4.23 -0.52 30.64
N GLN A 266 -3.73 -1.35 31.56
CA GLN A 266 -2.31 -1.71 31.61
C GLN A 266 -1.88 -2.43 30.33
N LEU A 267 -2.66 -3.44 29.92
CA LEU A 267 -2.37 -4.21 28.70
C LEU A 267 -2.41 -3.33 27.44
N LEU A 268 -3.39 -2.44 27.33
CA LEU A 268 -3.49 -1.50 26.21
C LEU A 268 -2.26 -0.59 26.15
N PHE A 269 -1.82 -0.05 27.28
CA PHE A 269 -0.64 0.82 27.35
C PHE A 269 0.64 0.07 27.00
N ASP A 270 0.81 -1.17 27.48
CA ASP A 270 1.95 -2.02 27.14
C ASP A 270 1.97 -2.36 25.64
N LEU A 271 0.79 -2.64 25.06
CA LEU A 271 0.63 -2.85 23.62
C LEU A 271 0.99 -1.60 22.82
N ILE A 272 0.52 -0.42 23.23
CA ILE A 272 0.82 0.86 22.55
C ILE A 272 2.33 1.10 22.54
N LYS A 273 2.99 0.97 23.70
CA LYS A 273 4.45 1.13 23.82
C LYS A 273 5.20 0.16 22.92
N LEU A 274 4.81 -1.13 22.94
CA LEU A 274 5.42 -2.16 22.12
C LEU A 274 5.26 -1.86 20.63
N VAL A 275 4.05 -1.50 20.19
CA VAL A 275 3.76 -1.21 18.78
C VAL A 275 4.53 0.03 18.34
N ALA A 276 4.47 1.12 19.12
CA ALA A 276 5.16 2.37 18.81
C ALA A 276 6.68 2.18 18.71
N ALA A 277 7.30 1.53 19.70
CA ALA A 277 8.75 1.30 19.71
C ALA A 277 9.22 0.50 18.48
N ASN A 278 8.44 -0.46 17.99
CA ASN A 278 8.80 -1.23 16.81
C ASN A 278 8.47 -0.53 15.49
N MET A 279 7.46 0.34 15.47
CA MET A 279 7.22 1.24 14.34
C MET A 279 8.36 2.26 14.19
N ILE A 280 8.94 2.78 15.28
CA ILE A 280 10.13 3.65 15.24
C ILE A 280 11.29 2.94 14.53
N LYS A 281 11.58 1.67 14.87
CA LYS A 281 12.61 0.86 14.18
C LYS A 281 12.33 0.75 12.67
N CYS A 282 11.06 0.68 12.27
CA CYS A 282 10.67 0.67 10.87
C CYS A 282 10.93 2.04 10.22
N VAL A 283 10.56 3.15 10.86
CA VAL A 283 10.86 4.51 10.39
C VAL A 283 12.36 4.70 10.22
N ASP A 284 13.16 4.38 11.24
CA ASP A 284 14.62 4.54 11.23
C ASP A 284 15.30 3.77 10.11
N LYS A 285 14.71 2.66 9.65
CA LYS A 285 15.29 1.84 8.58
C LYS A 285 14.73 2.13 7.20
N GLN A 286 13.41 2.28 7.08
CA GLN A 286 12.76 2.46 5.77
C GLN A 286 12.70 3.91 5.33
N LEU A 287 12.66 4.84 6.27
CA LEU A 287 12.54 6.28 6.04
C LEU A 287 13.80 7.05 6.42
N VAL A 288 14.93 6.35 6.58
CA VAL A 288 16.25 6.93 6.93
C VAL A 288 16.63 8.12 6.06
N ASP A 289 16.26 8.12 4.78
CA ASP A 289 16.59 9.19 3.85
C ASP A 289 15.93 10.52 4.24
N PHE A 290 14.82 10.50 4.98
CA PHE A 290 14.07 11.69 5.41
C PHE A 290 14.39 12.15 6.84
N LEU A 291 15.18 11.37 7.58
CA LEU A 291 15.55 11.65 8.96
C LEU A 291 16.81 12.52 9.04
N PRO A 292 17.16 13.13 10.19
CA PRO A 292 18.38 13.93 10.33
C PRO A 292 19.64 13.21 9.81
N GLY A 293 20.35 13.84 8.88
CA GLY A 293 21.52 13.27 8.19
C GLY A 293 21.18 12.38 6.98
N GLY A 294 19.90 12.17 6.70
CA GLY A 294 19.40 11.48 5.51
C GLY A 294 19.48 12.33 4.24
N LYS A 295 19.44 11.67 3.08
CA LYS A 295 19.60 12.29 1.75
C LYS A 295 18.56 13.38 1.45
N PHE A 296 17.35 13.26 1.97
CA PHE A 296 16.18 14.11 1.72
C PHE A 296 15.73 14.86 2.99
N TYR A 297 16.61 15.02 3.98
CA TYR A 297 16.29 15.66 5.26
C TYR A 297 16.01 17.16 5.17
N SER A 298 16.42 17.83 4.09
CA SER A 298 16.19 19.25 3.85
C SER A 298 15.50 19.46 2.52
N ALA A 299 14.65 20.50 2.45
CA ALA A 299 14.06 20.95 1.20
C ALA A 299 15.14 21.20 0.16
N ASP A 300 15.04 20.50 -0.97
CA ASP A 300 16.01 20.61 -2.04
C ASP A 300 15.98 22.01 -2.68
N THR A 301 17.11 22.44 -3.21
CA THR A 301 17.22 23.58 -4.10
C THR A 301 16.24 23.41 -5.26
N GLY A 302 15.45 24.45 -5.56
CA GLY A 302 14.16 24.30 -6.25
C GLY A 302 14.16 23.63 -7.64
N ASN A 303 15.32 23.35 -8.24
CA ASN A 303 15.39 22.65 -9.52
C ASN A 303 15.05 21.15 -9.39
N GLU A 304 15.53 20.44 -8.37
CA GLU A 304 15.20 19.03 -8.17
C GLU A 304 13.74 18.84 -7.72
N LEU A 305 13.25 19.69 -6.82
CA LEU A 305 11.85 19.69 -6.41
C LEU A 305 10.91 19.92 -7.60
N ASN A 306 11.22 20.89 -8.47
CA ASN A 306 10.43 21.13 -9.68
C ASN A 306 10.45 19.95 -10.65
N ARG A 307 11.59 19.25 -10.78
CA ARG A 307 11.71 18.05 -11.64
C ARG A 307 10.96 16.85 -11.08
N THR A 308 10.79 16.78 -9.76
CA THR A 308 10.26 15.61 -9.05
C THR A 308 8.84 15.78 -8.53
N LYS A 309 8.26 17.00 -8.61
CA LYS A 309 6.90 17.29 -8.12
C LYS A 309 5.78 16.43 -8.70
N PHE A 310 5.99 15.88 -9.90
CA PHE A 310 5.03 14.98 -10.56
C PHE A 310 5.34 13.50 -10.34
N ALA A 311 6.42 13.17 -9.62
CA ALA A 311 6.73 11.79 -9.29
C ALA A 311 5.69 11.25 -8.31
N HIS A 312 5.18 10.05 -8.58
CA HIS A 312 4.26 9.39 -7.68
C HIS A 312 4.96 8.98 -6.39
N VAL A 313 4.28 9.19 -5.26
CA VAL A 313 4.76 8.77 -3.93
C VAL A 313 4.58 7.26 -3.70
N THR A 314 3.64 6.66 -4.41
CA THR A 314 3.36 5.22 -4.38
C THR A 314 3.41 4.62 -5.78
N ASN A 315 3.61 3.30 -5.87
CA ASN A 315 3.53 2.55 -7.12
C ASN A 315 2.07 2.23 -7.52
N LEU A 316 1.08 2.51 -6.67
CA LEU A 316 -0.35 2.19 -6.90
C LEU A 316 -0.87 2.81 -8.20
N ALA A 317 -0.45 4.04 -8.52
CA ALA A 317 -0.81 4.69 -9.77
C ALA A 317 -0.36 3.86 -10.99
N CYS A 318 0.86 3.29 -10.91
CA CYS A 318 1.42 2.41 -11.92
C CYS A 318 0.71 1.05 -11.94
N GLU A 319 0.45 0.43 -10.79
CA GLU A 319 -0.30 -0.83 -10.71
C GLU A 319 -1.68 -0.70 -11.33
N HIS A 320 -2.40 0.38 -11.03
CA HIS A 320 -3.67 0.69 -11.66
C HIS A 320 -3.54 0.89 -13.18
N HIS A 321 -2.40 1.41 -13.68
CA HIS A 321 -2.19 1.59 -15.12
C HIS A 321 -2.10 0.24 -15.81
N PHE A 322 -1.33 -0.68 -15.21
CA PHE A 322 -1.20 -2.04 -15.72
C PHE A 322 -2.48 -2.84 -15.61
N GLY A 323 -3.20 -2.73 -14.48
CA GLY A 323 -4.50 -3.40 -14.31
C GLY A 323 -5.54 -2.92 -15.32
N ASP A 324 -5.60 -1.61 -15.58
CA ASP A 324 -6.48 -1.08 -16.60
C ASP A 324 -6.06 -1.50 -18.02
N LEU A 325 -4.76 -1.61 -18.29
CA LEU A 325 -4.23 -2.07 -19.57
C LEU A 325 -4.60 -3.52 -19.83
N ASP A 326 -4.33 -4.42 -18.86
CA ASP A 326 -4.70 -5.84 -18.92
C ASP A 326 -6.20 -6.01 -19.13
N SER A 327 -7.02 -5.30 -18.33
CA SER A 327 -8.48 -5.31 -18.52
C SER A 327 -8.90 -4.86 -19.91
N SER A 328 -8.26 -3.82 -20.46
CA SER A 328 -8.56 -3.33 -21.80
C SER A 328 -8.16 -4.33 -22.88
N GLN A 329 -7.00 -4.99 -22.76
CA GLN A 329 -6.51 -5.98 -23.70
C GLN A 329 -7.40 -7.22 -23.71
N ARG A 330 -7.80 -7.72 -22.53
CA ARG A 330 -8.72 -8.87 -22.43
C ARG A 330 -10.08 -8.60 -23.06
N ARG A 331 -10.61 -7.38 -22.92
CA ARG A 331 -11.90 -7.00 -23.51
C ARG A 331 -11.80 -6.72 -25.01
N ARG A 332 -10.61 -6.39 -25.52
CA ARG A 332 -10.39 -5.94 -26.91
C ARG A 332 -9.06 -6.50 -27.43
N PRO A 333 -8.93 -7.82 -27.58
CA PRO A 333 -7.64 -8.45 -27.89
C PRO A 333 -7.12 -8.11 -29.29
N SER A 334 -8.02 -7.76 -30.21
CA SER A 334 -7.67 -7.37 -31.58
C SER A 334 -7.36 -5.88 -31.74
N ALA A 335 -7.42 -5.09 -30.66
CA ALA A 335 -7.09 -3.67 -30.72
C ALA A 335 -5.57 -3.47 -30.64
N SER A 336 -5.07 -2.44 -31.32
CA SER A 336 -3.63 -2.10 -31.28
C SER A 336 -3.22 -1.54 -29.92
N MET A 337 -1.93 -1.61 -29.60
CA MET A 337 -1.40 -1.00 -28.37
C MET A 337 -1.66 0.51 -28.33
N HIS A 338 -1.62 1.19 -29.48
CA HIS A 338 -1.99 2.60 -29.57
C HIS A 338 -3.42 2.89 -29.09
N HIS A 339 -4.39 2.03 -29.43
CA HIS A 339 -5.76 2.16 -28.93
C HIS A 339 -5.81 2.01 -27.40
N HIS A 340 -5.12 1.01 -26.87
CA HIS A 340 -5.07 0.79 -25.42
C HIS A 340 -4.44 1.97 -24.68
N SER A 341 -3.29 2.47 -25.14
CA SER A 341 -2.64 3.66 -24.58
C SER A 341 -3.57 4.88 -24.62
N SER A 342 -4.29 5.08 -25.71
CA SER A 342 -5.25 6.18 -25.85
C SER A 342 -6.39 6.06 -24.84
N VAL A 343 -6.95 4.87 -24.66
CA VAL A 343 -7.99 4.60 -23.65
C VAL A 343 -7.48 4.90 -22.23
N GLN A 344 -6.25 4.49 -21.91
CA GLN A 344 -5.64 4.76 -20.59
C GLN A 344 -5.48 6.26 -20.33
N LEU A 345 -4.87 6.98 -21.27
CA LEU A 345 -4.65 8.42 -21.19
C LEU A 345 -5.97 9.17 -21.03
N LEU A 346 -6.98 8.81 -21.82
CA LEU A 346 -8.31 9.40 -21.75
C LEU A 346 -8.99 9.08 -20.41
N LYS A 347 -8.96 7.83 -19.95
CA LYS A 347 -9.64 7.42 -18.72
C LYS A 347 -9.22 8.26 -17.51
N ARG A 348 -7.92 8.58 -17.40
CA ARG A 348 -7.36 9.32 -16.27
C ARG A 348 -7.47 10.83 -16.39
N ASN A 349 -7.26 11.35 -17.59
CA ASN A 349 -7.24 12.79 -17.80
C ASN A 349 -8.58 13.34 -18.28
N ARG A 350 -9.62 12.49 -18.42
CA ARG A 350 -10.88 12.87 -19.09
C ARG A 350 -11.46 14.18 -18.57
N LYS A 351 -11.58 14.33 -17.25
CA LYS A 351 -12.25 15.50 -16.66
C LYS A 351 -11.48 16.78 -16.97
N ASP A 352 -10.20 16.82 -16.63
CA ASP A 352 -9.35 18.00 -16.82
C ASP A 352 -9.15 18.31 -18.30
N MET A 353 -8.93 17.29 -19.13
CA MET A 353 -8.82 17.43 -20.57
C MET A 353 -10.12 17.95 -21.19
N MET A 354 -11.28 17.41 -20.80
CA MET A 354 -12.57 17.89 -21.32
C MET A 354 -12.86 19.31 -20.86
N HIS A 355 -12.56 19.65 -19.61
CA HIS A 355 -12.68 21.01 -19.09
C HIS A 355 -11.79 21.98 -19.88
N TRP A 356 -10.52 21.61 -20.11
CA TRP A 356 -9.59 22.39 -20.91
C TRP A 356 -10.07 22.56 -22.36
N ILE A 357 -10.54 21.49 -23.01
CA ILE A 357 -11.10 21.53 -24.38
C ILE A 357 -12.36 22.41 -24.44
N GLN A 358 -13.23 22.34 -23.43
CA GLN A 358 -14.48 23.09 -23.40
C GLN A 358 -14.24 24.60 -23.24
N ASN A 359 -13.24 24.98 -22.45
CA ASN A 359 -12.88 26.38 -22.20
C ASN A 359 -11.96 26.98 -23.28
N MET A 360 -11.54 26.18 -24.26
CA MET A 360 -10.74 26.65 -25.38
C MET A 360 -11.57 27.48 -26.37
N PRO A 361 -11.03 28.58 -26.92
CA PRO A 361 -11.68 29.33 -27.99
C PRO A 361 -12.09 28.43 -29.16
N SER A 362 -13.28 28.64 -29.72
CA SER A 362 -13.84 27.70 -30.71
C SER A 362 -12.96 27.52 -31.95
N ALA A 363 -12.27 28.57 -32.41
CA ALA A 363 -11.37 28.51 -33.55
C ALA A 363 -10.14 27.63 -33.24
N GLU A 364 -9.52 27.81 -32.08
CA GLU A 364 -8.36 27.05 -31.62
C GLU A 364 -8.71 25.58 -31.39
N ARG A 365 -9.87 25.32 -30.76
CA ARG A 365 -10.40 23.97 -30.57
C ARG A 365 -10.60 23.23 -31.89
N SER A 366 -11.21 23.89 -32.87
CA SER A 366 -11.44 23.28 -34.20
C SER A 366 -10.14 22.97 -34.92
N THR A 367 -9.14 23.85 -34.85
CA THR A 367 -7.81 23.61 -35.42
C THR A 367 -7.11 22.45 -34.73
N MET A 368 -7.08 22.44 -33.40
CA MET A 368 -6.45 21.38 -32.62
C MET A 368 -7.05 20.00 -32.88
N ILE A 369 -8.38 19.89 -32.97
CA ILE A 369 -9.04 18.62 -33.30
C ILE A 369 -8.64 18.15 -34.71
N LYS A 370 -8.58 19.05 -35.69
CA LYS A 370 -8.13 18.70 -37.06
C LYS A 370 -6.67 18.22 -37.05
N ASP A 371 -5.81 18.88 -36.31
CA ASP A 371 -4.40 18.52 -36.17
C ASP A 371 -4.22 17.18 -35.46
N ALA A 372 -4.98 16.93 -34.39
CA ALA A 372 -4.99 15.65 -33.68
C ALA A 372 -5.46 14.49 -34.57
N ILE A 373 -6.50 14.71 -35.39
CA ILE A 373 -6.98 13.71 -36.36
C ILE A 373 -5.89 13.40 -37.40
N LYS A 374 -5.21 14.43 -37.91
CA LYS A 374 -4.13 14.28 -38.89
C LYS A 374 -2.93 13.55 -38.27
N GLY A 375 -2.46 13.99 -37.11
CA GLY A 375 -1.34 13.39 -36.38
C GLY A 375 -1.62 11.95 -35.96
N GLY A 376 -2.87 11.62 -35.62
CA GLY A 376 -3.28 10.26 -35.31
C GLY A 376 -3.12 9.28 -36.47
N ARG A 377 -3.22 9.72 -37.73
CA ARG A 377 -2.93 8.86 -38.91
C ARG A 377 -1.45 8.54 -38.98
N THR A 378 -0.61 9.56 -38.87
CA THR A 378 0.86 9.42 -38.88
C THR A 378 1.35 8.50 -37.75
N LEU A 379 0.82 8.67 -36.54
CA LEU A 379 1.20 7.81 -35.41
C LEU A 379 0.82 6.34 -35.62
N ARG A 380 -0.34 6.05 -36.24
CA ARG A 380 -0.75 4.67 -36.55
C ARG A 380 0.17 4.02 -37.58
N GLU A 381 0.59 4.76 -38.61
CA GLU A 381 1.53 4.25 -39.62
C GLU A 381 2.90 3.92 -38.99
N ILE A 382 3.43 4.79 -38.13
CA ILE A 382 4.67 4.54 -37.39
C ILE A 382 4.54 3.26 -36.55
N HIS A 383 3.43 3.11 -35.84
CA HIS A 383 3.21 1.95 -34.97
C HIS A 383 3.11 0.63 -35.77
N MET A 384 2.38 0.63 -36.88
CA MET A 384 2.28 -0.54 -37.77
C MET A 384 3.64 -0.94 -38.33
N ASN A 385 4.51 0.01 -38.66
CA ASN A 385 5.86 -0.28 -39.14
C ASN A 385 6.74 -0.87 -38.04
N ASN A 386 6.65 -0.35 -36.81
CA ASN A 386 7.36 -0.92 -35.66
C ASN A 386 6.87 -2.35 -35.35
N GLU A 387 5.56 -2.60 -35.35
CA GLU A 387 5.00 -3.96 -35.16
C GLU A 387 5.53 -4.93 -36.21
N LYS A 388 5.57 -4.53 -37.49
CA LYS A 388 6.16 -5.34 -38.56
C LYS A 388 7.64 -5.63 -38.32
N SER A 389 8.41 -4.65 -37.86
CA SER A 389 9.83 -4.82 -37.54
C SER A 389 10.04 -5.82 -36.41
N VAL A 390 9.26 -5.73 -35.33
CA VAL A 390 9.34 -6.65 -34.19
C VAL A 390 8.94 -8.07 -34.61
N ILE A 391 7.88 -8.22 -35.42
CA ILE A 391 7.48 -9.54 -35.94
C ILE A 391 8.58 -10.15 -36.80
N ALA A 392 9.26 -9.33 -37.63
CA ALA A 392 10.39 -9.79 -38.43
C ALA A 392 11.57 -10.23 -37.55
N GLU A 393 11.90 -9.47 -36.50
CA GLU A 393 12.96 -9.82 -35.55
C GLU A 393 12.65 -11.13 -34.80
N VAL A 394 11.43 -11.28 -34.28
CA VAL A 394 10.99 -12.52 -33.61
C VAL A 394 11.01 -13.71 -34.58
N HIS A 395 10.58 -13.50 -35.83
CA HIS A 395 10.65 -14.54 -36.85
C HIS A 395 12.11 -14.94 -37.13
N ASP A 396 13.02 -13.99 -37.27
CA ASP A 396 14.44 -14.25 -37.49
C ASP A 396 15.08 -14.97 -36.31
N GLU A 397 14.73 -14.61 -35.07
CA GLU A 397 15.13 -15.33 -33.85
C GLU A 397 14.63 -16.78 -33.83
N MET A 398 13.36 -17.01 -34.21
CA MET A 398 12.78 -18.36 -34.28
C MET A 398 13.43 -19.23 -35.35
N MET A 399 13.90 -18.62 -36.44
CA MET A 399 14.55 -19.32 -37.56
C MET A 399 16.05 -19.53 -37.31
N GLN A 400 16.64 -18.92 -36.29
CA GLN A 400 18.00 -19.25 -35.88
C GLN A 400 18.03 -20.64 -35.23
N PRO A 401 18.96 -21.52 -35.64
CA PRO A 401 19.08 -22.83 -35.02
C PRO A 401 19.41 -22.66 -33.53
N VAL A 402 18.57 -23.25 -32.66
CA VAL A 402 18.81 -23.27 -31.20
C VAL A 402 20.14 -23.97 -30.96
N ILE A 403 21.20 -23.20 -30.75
CA ILE A 403 22.49 -23.73 -30.33
C ILE A 403 22.26 -24.37 -28.95
N PRO A 404 22.51 -25.68 -28.78
CA PRO A 404 22.27 -26.32 -27.49
C PRO A 404 23.11 -25.62 -26.41
N LYS A 405 22.45 -25.12 -25.35
CA LYS A 405 23.03 -24.46 -24.16
C LYS A 405 24.20 -25.22 -23.48
N ARG A 406 24.54 -26.42 -23.96
CA ARG A 406 25.67 -27.23 -23.49
C ARG A 406 27.03 -26.77 -24.03
N GLN A 407 27.10 -25.94 -25.08
CA GLN A 407 28.36 -25.39 -25.59
C GLN A 407 28.74 -24.01 -25.02
N GLU A 408 27.80 -23.25 -24.45
CA GLU A 408 28.11 -21.93 -23.84
C GLU A 408 28.85 -22.04 -22.50
N ARG A 409 28.72 -23.14 -21.76
CA ARG A 409 29.48 -23.35 -20.50
C ARG A 409 30.97 -23.63 -20.70
N LYS A 410 31.47 -23.73 -21.94
CA LYS A 410 32.89 -23.96 -22.25
C LYS A 410 33.58 -22.78 -22.94
N ARG A 411 32.89 -21.67 -23.19
CA ARG A 411 33.54 -20.43 -23.63
C ARG A 411 33.65 -19.51 -22.42
N GLU A 412 34.87 -19.41 -21.90
CA GLU A 412 35.26 -18.33 -20.98
C GLU A 412 34.84 -16.96 -21.54
N PRO A 413 34.55 -15.98 -20.68
CA PRO A 413 34.15 -14.65 -21.12
C PRO A 413 35.38 -13.89 -21.64
N GLU A 414 35.74 -14.07 -22.91
CA GLU A 414 36.61 -13.13 -23.61
C GLU A 414 35.83 -11.83 -23.88
N PHE A 415 36.11 -10.87 -23.02
CA PHE A 415 35.88 -9.44 -23.16
C PHE A 415 35.89 -8.96 -24.62
N ARG A 416 34.73 -8.49 -25.11
CA ARG A 416 34.66 -7.62 -26.28
C ARG A 416 35.16 -6.21 -25.91
N THR A 417 36.47 -6.01 -25.89
CA THR A 417 37.09 -4.69 -26.00
C THR A 417 36.87 -4.16 -27.42
N ARG A 418 35.88 -3.29 -27.60
CA ARG A 418 35.78 -2.49 -28.84
C ARG A 418 36.89 -1.44 -28.84
N ARG A 419 37.70 -1.50 -29.91
CA ARG A 419 38.86 -0.65 -30.24
C ARG A 419 38.58 0.85 -30.05
N ARG A 420 39.44 1.50 -29.25
CA ARG A 420 39.73 2.94 -29.35
C ARG A 420 40.50 3.18 -30.66
N GLY A 421 39.92 3.96 -31.57
CA GLY A 421 40.66 4.60 -32.65
C GLY A 421 41.30 5.88 -32.12
N ARG A 422 42.63 5.91 -32.00
CA ARG A 422 43.42 7.14 -31.87
C ARG A 422 43.34 7.90 -33.20
N LEU A 423 42.96 9.18 -33.13
CA LEU A 423 43.45 10.20 -34.06
C LEU A 423 44.22 11.23 -33.23
N ARG A 424 45.25 11.76 -33.89
CA ARG A 424 46.52 12.28 -33.34
C ARG A 424 46.42 13.41 -32.34
#